data_AF-A0AAJ6KI46-F1
#
_entry.id   AF-A0AAJ6KI46-F1
#
_cell.length_a   1.000
_cell.length_b   1.000
_cell.length_c   1.000
_cell.angle_alpha   90.00
_cell.angle_beta   90.00
_cell.angle_gamma   90.00
#
_symmetry.space_group_name_H-M   'P 1'
#
loop_
_entity.id
_entity.type
_entity.pdbx_description
1 polymer ?
#
loop_
_entity_poly.entity_id
_entity_poly.type
_entity_poly.pdbx_seq_one_letter_code
_entity_poly.pdbx_strand_id
1 'polypeptide(L)'
;MDRITTIARCIVLATSALCVAAYMQPAHAQGMRSATGTARNKYIAPTPQPYNSMARDTTPFNCEQYRTHPHPGMVRYCQGVENMMLRNEAQRQGRPAPSDSIVTLPGLGTAEAKQLGYACVGGQAMKRLRNGWEQVSAAAGGWQRCVGG
;
A
#
# COMPACT_ATOMS: atom_id res chain seq x y z
N MET A 1 47.66 1.12 -51.00
CA MET A 1 46.86 1.05 -49.75
C MET A 1 46.37 2.45 -49.46
N ASP A 2 45.10 2.67 -49.78
CA ASP A 2 44.56 3.95 -50.22
C ASP A 2 44.20 4.91 -49.08
N ARG A 3 44.58 6.18 -49.25
CA ARG A 3 44.25 7.34 -48.39
C ARG A 3 42.76 7.39 -48.01
N ILE A 4 41.90 6.87 -48.89
CA ILE A 4 40.45 6.78 -48.75
C ILE A 4 40.05 5.84 -47.59
N THR A 5 40.74 4.70 -47.44
CA THR A 5 40.47 3.76 -46.34
C THR A 5 40.86 4.31 -44.96
N THR A 6 41.89 5.15 -44.90
CA THR A 6 42.30 5.81 -43.64
C THR A 6 41.27 6.85 -43.19
N ILE A 7 40.77 7.66 -44.13
CA ILE A 7 39.75 8.68 -43.83
C ILE A 7 38.44 8.03 -43.36
N ALA A 8 38.00 6.96 -44.02
CA ALA A 8 36.80 6.24 -43.63
C ALA A 8 36.90 5.65 -42.20
N ARG A 9 38.06 5.11 -41.83
CA ARG A 9 38.31 4.59 -40.46
C ARG A 9 38.30 5.70 -39.41
N CYS A 10 38.87 6.87 -39.70
CA CYS A 10 38.84 8.01 -38.78
C CYS A 10 37.42 8.54 -38.54
N ILE A 11 36.57 8.57 -39.58
CA ILE A 11 35.18 9.01 -39.44
C ILE A 11 34.38 8.04 -38.56
N VAL A 12 34.54 6.72 -38.76
CA VAL A 12 33.85 5.70 -37.94
C VAL A 12 34.31 5.72 -36.48
N LEU A 13 35.59 5.97 -36.22
CA LEU A 13 36.11 6.12 -34.86
C LEU A 13 35.60 7.41 -34.19
N ALA A 14 35.52 8.51 -34.93
CA ALA A 14 34.98 9.76 -34.39
C ALA A 14 33.48 9.67 -34.07
N THR A 15 32.68 9.03 -34.94
CA THR A 15 31.24 8.88 -34.71
C THR A 15 30.93 7.91 -33.57
N SER A 16 31.70 6.83 -33.42
CA SER A 16 31.55 5.92 -32.30
C SER A 16 31.92 6.56 -30.96
N ALA A 17 32.97 7.38 -30.91
CA ALA A 17 33.35 8.11 -29.69
C ALA A 17 32.29 9.13 -29.25
N LEU A 18 31.66 9.85 -30.20
CA LEU A 18 30.58 10.80 -29.91
C LEU A 18 29.31 10.10 -29.38
N CYS A 19 28.99 8.92 -29.90
CA CYS A 19 27.86 8.13 -29.40
C CYS A 19 28.07 7.71 -27.93
N VAL A 20 29.26 7.23 -27.56
CA VAL A 20 29.54 6.79 -26.18
C VAL A 20 29.43 7.94 -25.18
N ALA A 21 29.85 9.15 -25.57
CA ALA A 21 29.74 10.34 -24.70
C ALA A 21 28.28 10.77 -24.45
N ALA A 22 27.37 10.52 -25.40
CA ALA A 22 25.96 10.90 -25.26
C ALA A 22 25.17 9.98 -24.30
N TYR A 23 25.62 8.73 -24.10
CA TYR A 23 24.96 7.78 -23.18
C TYR A 23 25.41 7.93 -21.72
N MET A 24 26.48 8.68 -21.44
CA MET A 24 26.87 9.04 -20.07
C MET A 24 26.10 10.28 -19.61
N GLN A 25 24.77 10.17 -19.49
CA GLN A 25 24.02 11.15 -18.71
C GLN A 25 24.38 10.97 -17.23
N PRO A 26 24.81 12.02 -16.51
CA PRO A 26 25.00 11.94 -15.08
C PRO A 26 23.63 11.66 -14.46
N ALA A 27 23.48 10.49 -13.85
CA ALA A 27 22.37 10.23 -12.95
C ALA A 27 22.46 11.30 -11.85
N HIS A 28 21.55 12.27 -11.86
CA HIS A 28 21.40 13.22 -10.77
C HIS A 28 21.00 12.44 -9.52
N ALA A 29 21.98 11.93 -8.80
CA ALA A 29 21.80 11.38 -7.47
C ALA A 29 21.31 12.53 -6.59
N GLN A 30 20.00 12.56 -6.33
CA GLN A 30 19.42 13.46 -5.34
C GLN A 30 19.98 13.05 -3.99
N GLY A 31 21.05 13.72 -3.54
CA GLY A 31 21.60 13.51 -2.20
C GLY A 31 20.55 13.93 -1.17
N MET A 32 19.98 12.96 -0.45
CA MET A 32 19.19 13.25 0.75
C MET A 32 20.12 13.85 1.80
N ARG A 33 20.01 15.16 2.02
CA ARG A 33 20.65 15.81 3.18
C ARG A 33 19.71 15.65 4.37
N SER A 34 20.09 14.84 5.36
CA SER A 34 19.39 14.83 6.65
C SER A 34 19.58 16.19 7.33
N ALA A 35 18.48 16.79 7.78
CA ALA A 35 18.53 18.03 8.53
C ALA A 35 19.18 17.80 9.91
N THR A 36 20.39 18.28 10.10
CA THR A 36 21.04 18.37 11.42
C THR A 36 20.67 19.70 12.07
N GLY A 37 19.74 19.66 13.01
CA GLY A 37 19.36 20.79 13.86
C GLY A 37 18.73 20.28 15.15
N THR A 38 18.86 21.02 16.24
CA THR A 38 18.18 20.73 17.51
C THR A 38 16.68 20.66 17.26
N ALA A 39 16.06 19.50 17.49
CA ALA A 39 14.65 19.25 17.29
C ALA A 39 13.81 20.17 18.19
N ARG A 40 13.40 21.32 17.67
CA ARG A 40 12.26 22.05 18.24
C ARG A 40 11.04 21.16 17.99
N ASN A 41 10.55 20.53 19.05
CA ASN A 41 9.32 19.75 19.02
C ASN A 41 8.15 20.71 18.75
N LYS A 42 7.95 21.04 17.46
CA LYS A 42 6.75 21.73 17.01
C LYS A 42 5.64 20.71 17.08
N TYR A 43 4.63 20.97 17.89
CA TYR A 43 3.40 20.20 17.85
C TYR A 43 2.85 20.23 16.43
N ILE A 44 2.83 19.07 15.76
CA ILE A 44 2.19 18.88 14.46
C ILE A 44 0.79 18.39 14.78
N ALA A 45 -0.23 19.20 14.49
CA ALA A 45 -1.60 18.77 14.62
C ALA A 45 -1.84 17.52 13.74
N PRO A 46 -2.54 16.49 14.24
CA PRO A 46 -2.88 15.33 13.42
C PRO A 46 -3.66 15.78 12.18
N THR A 47 -3.22 15.34 11.00
CA THR A 47 -4.02 15.47 9.78
C THR A 47 -5.32 14.68 9.96
N PRO A 48 -6.48 15.22 9.58
CA PRO A 48 -7.73 14.47 9.57
C PRO A 48 -7.54 13.16 8.79
N GLN A 49 -7.87 12.04 9.41
CA GLN A 49 -7.83 10.75 8.71
C GLN A 49 -8.92 10.73 7.63
N PRO A 50 -8.65 10.15 6.44
CA PRO A 50 -9.68 9.90 5.45
C PRO A 50 -10.82 9.08 6.06
N TYR A 51 -12.05 9.36 5.64
CA TYR A 51 -13.20 8.55 6.02
C TYR A 51 -12.94 7.07 5.71
N ASN A 52 -13.30 6.18 6.61
CA ASN A 52 -13.18 4.73 6.41
C ASN A 52 -14.49 4.10 6.85
N SER A 53 -15.27 3.58 5.91
CA SER A 53 -16.55 2.92 6.20
C SER A 53 -16.41 1.73 7.18
N MET A 54 -15.21 1.15 7.29
CA MET A 54 -14.92 0.02 8.19
C MET A 54 -14.35 0.46 9.54
N ALA A 55 -14.27 1.76 9.83
CA ALA A 55 -13.57 2.30 11.02
C ALA A 55 -14.15 1.83 12.37
N ARG A 56 -15.35 1.24 12.40
CA ARG A 56 -15.99 0.72 13.60
C ARG A 56 -15.89 -0.81 13.71
N ASP A 57 -14.85 -1.39 13.10
CA ASP A 57 -14.54 -2.82 13.13
C ASP A 57 -15.68 -3.70 12.60
N THR A 58 -16.49 -3.12 11.70
CA THR A 58 -17.67 -3.72 11.10
C THR A 58 -17.52 -3.90 9.60
N THR A 59 -18.19 -4.93 9.08
CA THR A 59 -18.63 -4.98 7.69
C THR A 59 -19.79 -3.97 7.56
N PRO A 60 -19.67 -2.89 6.77
CA PRO A 60 -20.67 -1.82 6.74
C PRO A 60 -22.10 -2.29 6.49
N PHE A 61 -22.28 -3.35 5.70
CA PHE A 61 -23.59 -3.88 5.32
C PHE A 61 -24.07 -5.03 6.21
N ASN A 62 -23.24 -5.51 7.14
CA ASN A 62 -23.56 -6.61 8.05
C ASN A 62 -24.20 -7.81 7.33
N CYS A 63 -23.60 -8.26 6.22
CA CYS A 63 -24.19 -9.24 5.30
C CYS A 63 -24.60 -10.57 5.94
N GLU A 64 -24.07 -10.87 7.14
CA GLU A 64 -24.46 -12.03 7.93
C GLU A 64 -25.93 -12.01 8.37
N GLN A 65 -26.57 -10.84 8.42
CA GLN A 65 -28.01 -10.71 8.64
C GLN A 65 -28.84 -11.49 7.61
N TYR A 66 -28.30 -11.71 6.40
CA TYR A 66 -28.98 -12.44 5.34
C TYR A 66 -28.75 -13.96 5.39
N ARG A 67 -28.10 -14.51 6.42
CA ARG A 67 -27.91 -15.97 6.54
C ARG A 67 -29.22 -16.74 6.65
N THR A 68 -30.25 -16.15 7.26
CA THR A 68 -31.59 -16.75 7.39
C THR A 68 -32.50 -16.43 6.20
N HIS A 69 -32.00 -15.69 5.20
CA HIS A 69 -32.79 -15.30 4.05
C HIS A 69 -33.15 -16.53 3.20
N PRO A 70 -34.40 -16.66 2.69
CA PRO A 70 -34.84 -17.82 1.90
C PRO A 70 -33.96 -18.14 0.69
N HIS A 71 -33.42 -17.09 0.05
CA HIS A 71 -32.52 -17.23 -1.09
C HIS A 71 -31.06 -17.40 -0.64
N PRO A 72 -30.42 -18.56 -0.90
CA PRO A 72 -29.09 -18.91 -0.33
C PRO A 72 -27.95 -18.02 -0.87
N GLY A 73 -28.16 -17.36 -2.00
CA GLY A 73 -27.17 -16.46 -2.60
C GLY A 73 -27.09 -15.06 -1.96
N MET A 74 -27.99 -14.69 -1.05
CA MET A 74 -28.10 -13.29 -0.59
C MET A 74 -26.90 -12.81 0.21
N VAL A 75 -26.30 -13.68 1.03
CA VAL A 75 -25.07 -13.33 1.77
C VAL A 75 -23.95 -12.99 0.80
N ARG A 76 -23.72 -13.83 -0.22
CA ARG A 76 -22.68 -13.59 -1.24
C ARG A 76 -22.98 -12.36 -2.09
N TYR A 77 -24.24 -12.12 -2.43
CA TYR A 77 -24.64 -10.92 -3.15
C TYR A 77 -24.32 -9.65 -2.35
N CYS A 78 -24.74 -9.60 -1.08
CA CYS A 78 -24.44 -8.48 -0.18
C CYS A 78 -22.93 -8.26 -0.05
N GLN A 79 -22.16 -9.34 0.16
CA GLN A 79 -20.69 -9.26 0.26
C GLN A 79 -20.07 -8.71 -1.03
N GLY A 80 -20.57 -9.11 -2.20
CA GLY A 80 -20.12 -8.59 -3.50
C GLY A 80 -20.34 -7.08 -3.63
N VAL A 81 -21.52 -6.58 -3.26
CA VAL A 81 -21.82 -5.13 -3.29
C VAL A 81 -20.95 -4.38 -2.27
N GLU A 82 -20.80 -4.93 -1.06
CA GLU A 82 -19.95 -4.34 -0.01
C GLU A 82 -18.50 -4.22 -0.48
N ASN A 83 -17.93 -5.30 -1.02
CA ASN A 83 -16.55 -5.31 -1.52
C ASN A 83 -16.35 -4.30 -2.65
N MET A 84 -17.32 -4.17 -3.57
CA MET A 84 -17.28 -3.18 -4.64
C MET A 84 -17.31 -1.75 -4.09
N MET A 85 -18.20 -1.45 -3.14
CA MET A 85 -18.26 -0.15 -2.47
C MET A 85 -16.93 0.20 -1.80
N LEU A 86 -16.36 -0.73 -1.04
CA LEU A 86 -15.12 -0.51 -0.28
C LEU A 86 -13.89 -0.34 -1.18
N ARG A 87 -13.82 -1.08 -2.29
CA ARG A 87 -12.77 -0.89 -3.31
C ARG A 87 -12.87 0.49 -3.95
N ASN A 88 -14.07 0.92 -4.32
CA ASN A 88 -14.31 2.24 -4.91
C ASN A 88 -13.97 3.37 -3.92
N GLU A 89 -14.33 3.22 -2.64
CA GLU A 89 -13.96 4.16 -1.58
C GLU A 89 -12.44 4.27 -1.45
N ALA A 90 -11.72 3.15 -1.36
CA ALA A 90 -10.27 3.13 -1.25
C ALA A 90 -9.60 3.77 -2.49
N GLN A 91 -10.06 3.44 -3.69
CA GLN A 91 -9.55 4.02 -4.94
C GLN A 91 -9.74 5.54 -4.99
N ARG A 92 -10.93 6.05 -4.61
CA ARG A 92 -11.20 7.51 -4.56
C ARG A 92 -10.29 8.24 -3.57
N GLN A 93 -9.82 7.54 -2.54
CA GLN A 93 -8.90 8.06 -1.55
C GLN A 93 -7.42 7.83 -1.91
N GLY A 94 -7.12 7.22 -3.06
CA GLY A 94 -5.76 6.84 -3.44
C GLY A 94 -5.14 5.76 -2.54
N ARG A 95 -5.97 4.98 -1.84
CA ARG A 95 -5.55 3.93 -0.91
C ARG A 95 -5.56 2.57 -1.62
N PRO A 96 -4.70 1.62 -1.20
CA PRO A 96 -4.80 0.24 -1.65
C PRO A 96 -6.18 -0.34 -1.32
N ALA A 97 -6.72 -1.14 -2.23
CA ALA A 97 -8.00 -1.80 -2.06
C ALA A 97 -7.97 -2.80 -0.90
N PRO A 98 -9.08 -2.94 -0.15
CA PRO A 98 -9.24 -4.03 0.80
C PRO A 98 -9.39 -5.38 0.10
N SER A 99 -8.97 -6.43 0.79
CA SER A 99 -9.25 -7.82 0.45
C SER A 99 -10.73 -8.17 0.59
N ASP A 100 -11.17 -9.23 -0.09
CA ASP A 100 -12.48 -9.85 0.14
C ASP A 100 -12.48 -10.80 1.34
N SER A 101 -11.30 -11.19 1.85
CA SER A 101 -11.14 -12.02 3.04
C SER A 101 -11.26 -11.19 4.32
N ILE A 102 -11.94 -11.73 5.32
CA ILE A 102 -12.10 -11.13 6.65
C ILE A 102 -11.62 -12.14 7.69
N VAL A 103 -10.78 -11.70 8.61
CA VAL A 103 -10.28 -12.52 9.73
C VAL A 103 -10.75 -11.99 11.07
N THR A 104 -10.83 -12.83 12.09
CA THR A 104 -11.10 -12.37 13.45
C THR A 104 -9.77 -12.08 14.14
N LEU A 105 -9.61 -10.85 14.64
CA LEU A 105 -8.42 -10.41 15.37
C LEU A 105 -8.85 -9.61 16.60
N PRO A 106 -8.09 -9.71 17.70
CA PRO A 106 -8.40 -8.94 18.91
C PRO A 106 -8.15 -7.44 18.70
N GLY A 107 -8.89 -6.60 19.43
CA GLY A 107 -8.68 -5.15 19.43
C GLY A 107 -7.31 -4.70 19.93
N LEU A 108 -6.84 -3.57 19.40
CA LEU A 108 -5.58 -2.98 19.79
C LEU A 108 -5.56 -2.63 21.29
N GLY A 109 -4.50 -3.05 21.98
CA GLY A 109 -4.30 -2.76 23.41
C GLY A 109 -4.72 -3.89 24.36
N THR A 110 -5.48 -4.88 23.87
CA THR A 110 -5.83 -6.11 24.59
C THR A 110 -4.58 -6.95 24.91
N ALA A 111 -4.67 -7.81 25.92
CA ALA A 111 -3.56 -8.71 26.29
C ALA A 111 -3.30 -9.73 25.18
N GLU A 112 -4.37 -10.20 24.57
CA GLU A 112 -4.41 -11.13 23.45
C GLU A 112 -3.68 -10.54 22.24
N ALA A 113 -3.96 -9.29 21.88
CA ALA A 113 -3.25 -8.61 20.78
C ALA A 113 -1.75 -8.45 21.06
N LYS A 114 -1.36 -8.18 22.31
CA LYS A 114 0.05 -8.06 22.70
C LYS A 114 0.80 -9.38 22.57
N GLN A 115 0.16 -10.49 22.94
CA GLN A 115 0.73 -11.83 22.86
C GLN A 115 0.76 -12.36 21.43
N LEU A 116 -0.34 -12.19 20.69
CA LEU A 116 -0.47 -12.63 19.29
C LEU A 116 0.44 -11.81 18.36
N GLY A 117 0.67 -10.54 18.68
CA GLY A 117 1.37 -9.61 17.80
C GLY A 117 0.53 -9.19 16.59
N TYR A 118 -0.78 -9.38 16.65
CA TYR A 118 -1.74 -8.92 15.64
C TYR A 118 -2.92 -8.24 16.34
N ALA A 119 -3.49 -7.22 15.71
CA ALA A 119 -4.66 -6.51 16.20
C ALA A 119 -5.59 -6.11 15.05
N CYS A 120 -6.87 -5.98 15.35
CA CYS A 120 -7.82 -5.30 14.49
C CYS A 120 -7.88 -3.82 14.84
N VAL A 121 -7.73 -2.94 13.84
CA VAL A 121 -7.77 -1.49 14.01
C VAL A 121 -8.61 -0.86 12.90
N GLY A 122 -9.83 -0.44 13.23
CA GLY A 122 -10.73 0.20 12.27
C GLY A 122 -10.99 -0.68 11.04
N GLY A 123 -11.19 -1.98 11.29
CA GLY A 123 -11.41 -3.02 10.28
C GLY A 123 -10.17 -3.47 9.51
N GLN A 124 -8.97 -2.98 9.87
CA GLN A 124 -7.69 -3.35 9.24
C GLN A 124 -6.88 -4.28 10.15
N ALA A 125 -6.40 -5.38 9.58
CA ALA A 125 -5.49 -6.26 10.28
C ALA A 125 -4.10 -5.63 10.33
N MET A 126 -3.59 -5.46 11.55
CA MET A 126 -2.30 -4.87 11.84
C MET A 126 -1.38 -5.89 12.49
N LYS A 127 -0.14 -6.00 12.01
CA LYS A 127 0.93 -6.80 12.59
C LYS A 127 1.86 -5.92 13.41
N ARG A 128 2.23 -6.39 14.59
CA ARG A 128 3.16 -5.70 15.48
C ARG A 128 4.60 -5.81 14.93
N LEU A 129 5.27 -4.66 14.89
CA LEU A 129 6.70 -4.53 14.64
C LEU A 129 7.42 -4.13 15.93
N ARG A 130 8.76 -4.15 15.92
CA ARG A 130 9.57 -3.73 17.07
C ARG A 130 9.29 -2.28 17.51
N ASN A 131 8.96 -1.42 16.55
CA ASN A 131 8.80 0.03 16.74
C ASN A 131 7.45 0.56 16.23
N GLY A 132 6.46 -0.31 15.97
CA GLY A 132 5.20 0.14 15.41
C GLY A 132 4.28 -1.00 14.96
N TRP A 133 3.45 -0.69 13.97
CA TRP A 133 2.48 -1.60 13.38
C TRP A 133 2.54 -1.52 11.86
N GLU A 134 2.36 -2.65 11.20
CA GLU A 134 2.31 -2.79 9.76
C GLU A 134 0.94 -3.31 9.33
N GLN A 135 0.40 -2.78 8.24
CA GLN A 135 -0.83 -3.30 7.66
C GLN A 135 -0.56 -4.66 7.00
N VAL A 136 -1.38 -5.65 7.32
CA VAL A 136 -1.24 -7.01 6.78
C VAL A 136 -1.76 -7.06 5.35
N SER A 137 -0.99 -7.65 4.43
CA SER A 137 -1.47 -7.98 3.08
C SER A 137 -2.26 -9.30 3.10
N ALA A 138 -3.33 -9.38 2.31
CA ALA A 138 -4.07 -10.61 2.15
C ALA A 138 -3.52 -11.43 0.98
N ALA A 139 -3.60 -12.76 1.10
CA ALA A 139 -3.28 -13.66 -0.02
C ALA A 139 -4.19 -13.45 -1.23
N ALA A 140 -5.44 -13.02 -1.00
CA ALA A 140 -6.41 -12.66 -2.05
C ALA A 140 -6.12 -11.29 -2.72
N GLY A 141 -5.04 -10.61 -2.32
CA GLY A 141 -4.70 -9.27 -2.76
C GLY A 141 -5.30 -8.17 -1.89
N GLY A 142 -4.70 -6.98 -1.97
CA GLY A 142 -5.08 -5.86 -1.12
C GLY A 142 -4.66 -6.06 0.35
N TRP A 143 -5.17 -5.18 1.22
CA TRP A 143 -4.93 -5.28 2.65
C TRP A 143 -5.97 -6.15 3.34
N GLN A 144 -5.55 -6.89 4.36
CA GLN A 144 -6.36 -7.86 5.07
C GLN A 144 -7.37 -7.16 6.00
N ARG A 145 -8.65 -7.44 5.79
CA ARG A 145 -9.73 -6.96 6.65
C ARG A 145 -9.86 -7.81 7.91
N CYS A 146 -10.39 -7.22 8.97
CA CYS A 146 -10.66 -7.94 10.22
C CYS A 146 -11.94 -7.48 10.93
N VAL A 147 -12.37 -8.29 11.89
CA VAL A 147 -13.44 -8.03 12.87
C VAL A 147 -12.95 -8.45 14.28
N GLY A 148 -13.57 -7.91 15.33
CA GLY A 148 -13.22 -8.22 16.73
C GLY A 148 -12.33 -7.18 17.43
N GLY A 149 -12.17 -6.01 16.79
CA GLY A 149 -11.48 -4.83 17.30
C GLY A 149 -12.23 -4.11 18.41
#